data_AF-A0A7D4TV58-F1
#
_entry.id   AF-A0A7D4TV58-F1
#
_cell.length_a   1.000
_cell.length_b   1.000
_cell.length_c   1.000
_cell.angle_alpha   90.00
_cell.angle_beta   90.00
_cell.angle_gamma   90.00
#
_symmetry.space_group_name_H-M   'P 1'
#
loop_
_entity.id
_entity.type
_entity.pdbx_description
1 polymer ?
#
loop_
_entity_poly.entity_id
_entity_poly.type
_entity_poly.pdbx_seq_one_letter_code
_entity_poly.pdbx_strand_id
1 'polypeptide(L)'
;MMLFEKKLPVISYTDFTEKARSVTSYTSSSGKRYKVMGFEGDVMLICRLDASSNMNWEIPLWKVYEAYVQLDDFSTKSFKQYLPRRQSPSRGLLLHLQLLS
;
A
#
# COMPACT_ATOMS: atom_id res chain seq x y z
N MET A 1 -10.32 -13.25 11.43
CA MET A 1 -9.62 -11.96 11.22
C MET A 1 -8.26 -12.29 10.65
N MET A 2 -7.85 -11.76 9.49
CA MET A 2 -6.46 -11.94 9.02
C MET A 2 -5.55 -11.14 9.96
N LEU A 3 -4.53 -11.82 10.49
CA LEU A 3 -3.42 -11.19 11.21
C LEU A 3 -2.35 -10.85 10.17
N PHE A 4 -1.78 -9.65 10.28
CA PHE A 4 -0.68 -9.21 9.44
C PHE A 4 0.54 -8.98 10.33
N GLU A 5 1.66 -9.56 9.96
CA GLU A 5 2.92 -9.47 10.71
C GLU A 5 3.97 -8.69 9.92
N LYS A 6 4.71 -7.78 10.57
CA LYS A 6 5.86 -7.12 9.94
C LYS A 6 6.98 -8.13 9.68
N LYS A 7 7.52 -8.13 8.46
CA LYS A 7 8.69 -8.96 8.09
C LYS A 7 10.03 -8.23 8.12
N LEU A 8 10.03 -6.91 7.88
CA LEU A 8 11.23 -6.08 7.80
C LEU A 8 11.07 -4.85 8.70
N PRO A 9 11.24 -5.00 10.03
CA PRO A 9 10.95 -3.91 10.98
C PRO A 9 11.81 -2.67 10.76
N VAL A 10 12.96 -2.82 10.09
CA VAL A 10 13.86 -1.72 9.76
C VAL A 10 14.00 -1.65 8.24
N ILE A 11 13.33 -0.67 7.64
CA ILE A 11 13.50 -0.27 6.24
C ILE A 11 13.52 1.26 6.19
N SER A 12 14.47 1.84 5.45
CA SER A 12 14.51 3.28 5.27
C SER A 12 13.37 3.73 4.35
N TYR A 13 12.96 4.99 4.48
CA TYR A 13 11.95 5.54 3.57
C TYR A 13 12.42 5.51 2.11
N THR A 14 13.71 5.78 1.86
CA THR A 14 14.31 5.69 0.52
C THR A 14 14.16 4.28 -0.05
N ASP A 15 14.60 3.24 0.66
CA ASP A 15 14.48 1.84 0.21
C ASP A 15 13.02 1.44 -0.03
N PHE A 16 12.12 1.88 0.84
CA PHE A 16 10.68 1.67 0.67
C PHE A 16 10.17 2.29 -0.62
N THR A 17 10.52 3.55 -0.89
CA THR A 17 10.07 4.25 -2.10
C THR A 17 10.68 3.67 -3.38
N GLU A 18 11.95 3.28 -3.37
CA GLU A 18 12.60 2.62 -4.51
C GLU A 18 11.91 1.29 -4.85
N LYS A 19 11.66 0.46 -3.83
CA LYS A 19 10.89 -0.77 -3.99
C LYS A 19 9.48 -0.50 -4.52
N ALA A 20 8.76 0.46 -3.93
CA ALA A 20 7.41 0.84 -4.37
C ALA A 20 7.38 1.36 -5.83
N ARG A 21 8.42 2.09 -6.26
CA ARG A 21 8.54 2.63 -7.62
C ARG A 21 8.76 1.57 -8.69
N SER A 22 9.33 0.41 -8.32
CA SER A 22 9.47 -0.73 -9.24
C SER A 22 8.16 -1.50 -9.47
N VAL A 23 7.12 -1.24 -8.66
CA VAL A 23 5.86 -1.97 -8.72
C VAL A 23 5.03 -1.49 -9.91
N THR A 24 4.64 -2.43 -10.78
CA THR A 24 3.75 -2.16 -11.93
C THR A 24 2.32 -2.62 -11.68
N SER A 25 2.13 -3.63 -10.84
CA SER A 25 0.83 -4.15 -10.42
C SER A 25 0.95 -4.96 -9.13
N TYR A 26 -0.15 -5.07 -8.39
CA TYR A 26 -0.20 -5.87 -7.16
C TYR A 26 -1.63 -6.27 -6.80
N THR A 27 -1.76 -7.19 -5.86
CA THR A 27 -3.04 -7.73 -5.40
C THR A 27 -3.18 -7.55 -3.88
N SER A 28 -4.34 -7.07 -3.42
CA SER A 28 -4.65 -7.03 -1.98
C SER A 28 -4.90 -8.42 -1.40
N SER A 29 -4.86 -8.53 -0.08
CA SER A 29 -5.25 -9.76 0.64
C SER A 29 -6.67 -10.26 0.33
N SER A 30 -7.56 -9.37 -0.13
CA SER A 30 -8.92 -9.71 -0.57
C SER A 30 -9.04 -10.06 -2.06
N GLY A 31 -7.93 -10.27 -2.76
CA GLY A 31 -7.90 -10.62 -4.19
C GLY A 31 -8.15 -9.47 -5.16
N LYS A 32 -8.27 -8.23 -4.67
CA LYS A 32 -8.48 -7.05 -5.54
C LYS A 32 -7.17 -6.68 -6.23
N ARG A 33 -7.22 -6.50 -7.54
CA ARG A 33 -6.05 -6.25 -8.40
C ARG A 33 -5.92 -4.76 -8.71
N TYR A 34 -4.69 -4.26 -8.60
CA TYR A 34 -4.35 -2.87 -8.87
C TYR A 34 -3.24 -2.80 -9.91
N LYS A 35 -3.36 -1.84 -10.82
CA LYS A 35 -2.32 -1.48 -11.78
C LYS A 35 -1.76 -0.12 -11.39
N VAL A 36 -0.44 0.02 -11.39
CA VAL A 36 0.22 1.31 -11.18
C VAL A 36 0.21 2.06 -12.51
N MET A 37 -0.31 3.28 -12.48
CA MET A 37 -0.46 4.13 -13.66
C MET A 37 0.70 5.12 -13.80
N GLY A 38 1.37 5.43 -12.69
CA GLY A 38 2.49 6.34 -12.65
C GLY A 38 2.73 6.88 -11.25
N PHE A 39 3.57 7.91 -11.17
CA PHE A 39 3.93 8.59 -9.94
C PHE A 39 3.94 10.10 -10.16
N GLU A 40 3.39 10.84 -9.21
CA GLU A 40 3.44 12.30 -9.15
C GLU A 40 4.17 12.70 -7.87
N GLY A 41 5.47 13.01 -7.98
CA GLY A 41 6.32 13.18 -6.81
C GLY A 41 6.31 11.93 -5.94
N ASP A 42 5.81 12.05 -4.71
CA ASP A 42 5.69 10.95 -3.74
C ASP A 42 4.29 10.29 -3.70
N VAL A 43 3.46 10.59 -4.69
CA VAL A 43 2.13 10.00 -4.82
C VAL A 43 2.17 8.91 -5.89
N MET A 44 1.82 7.68 -5.50
CA MET A 44 1.60 6.58 -6.43
C MET A 44 0.17 6.66 -6.98
N LEU A 45 0.04 6.69 -8.30
CA LEU A 45 -1.25 6.63 -8.99
C LEU A 45 -1.57 5.19 -9.35
N ILE A 46 -2.74 4.71 -8.95
CA ILE A 46 -3.19 3.34 -9.24
C ILE A 46 -4.59 3.33 -9.85
N CYS A 47 -4.90 2.26 -10.58
CA CYS A 47 -6.25 1.94 -11.00
C CYS A 47 -6.64 0.55 -10.49
N ARG A 48 -7.87 0.41 -9.99
CA ARG A 48 -8.41 -0.87 -9.54
C ARG A 48 -9.09 -1.59 -10.70
N LEU A 49 -8.58 -2.75 -11.07
CA LEU A 49 -8.97 -3.44 -12.31
C LEU A 49 -10.34 -4.13 -12.25
N ASP A 50 -10.85 -4.42 -11.05
CA ASP A 50 -12.18 -5.03 -10.86
C ASP A 50 -13.26 -4.00 -10.47
N ALA A 51 -12.93 -2.71 -10.50
CA ALA A 51 -13.91 -1.65 -10.26
C ALA A 51 -14.63 -1.29 -11.55
N SER A 52 -15.93 -0.98 -11.45
CA SER A 52 -16.75 -0.50 -12.57
C SER A 52 -16.30 0.87 -13.11
N SER A 53 -15.57 1.64 -12.28
CA SER A 53 -15.05 2.95 -12.62
C SER A 53 -13.55 2.88 -12.90
N ASN A 54 -13.11 3.48 -14.01
CA ASN A 54 -11.69 3.70 -14.34
C ASN A 54 -11.06 4.85 -13.54
N MET A 55 -11.50 5.09 -12.30
CA MET A 55 -11.01 6.20 -11.49
C MET A 55 -9.62 5.86 -10.95
N ASN A 56 -8.66 6.75 -11.22
CA ASN A 56 -7.34 6.65 -10.61
C ASN A 56 -7.43 7.02 -9.13
N TRP A 57 -6.75 6.25 -8.29
CA TRP A 57 -6.60 6.52 -6.86
C TRP A 57 -5.16 6.92 -6.58
N GLU A 58 -5.03 7.92 -5.72
CA GLU A 58 -3.76 8.43 -5.24
C GLU A 58 -3.39 7.78 -3.91
N ILE A 59 -2.15 7.33 -3.81
CA ILE A 59 -1.57 6.79 -2.58
C ILE A 59 -0.30 7.58 -2.24
N PRO A 60 -0.35 8.46 -1.22
CA PRO A 60 0.85 9.11 -0.71
C PRO A 60 1.76 8.07 -0.05
N LEU A 61 2.95 7.85 -0.62
CA LEU A 61 3.87 6.81 -0.16
C LEU A 61 4.41 7.09 1.24
N TRP A 62 4.69 8.35 1.57
CA TRP A 62 5.08 8.75 2.92
C TRP A 62 4.06 8.34 3.99
N LYS A 63 2.75 8.39 3.70
CA LYS A 63 1.71 7.92 4.64
C LYS A 63 1.69 6.40 4.79
N VAL A 64 1.96 5.67 3.70
CA VAL A 64 2.08 4.21 3.75
C VAL A 64 3.29 3.80 4.60
N TYR A 65 4.41 4.48 4.39
CA TYR A 65 5.63 4.28 5.18
C TYR A 65 5.42 4.64 6.65
N GLU A 66 4.84 5.81 6.94
CA GLU A 66 4.52 6.25 8.30
C GLU A 66 3.65 5.22 9.02
N ALA A 67 2.59 4.74 8.36
CA ALA A 67 1.74 3.69 8.89
C ALA A 67 2.52 2.37 9.12
N TYR A 68 3.42 2.00 8.22
CA TYR A 68 4.26 0.82 8.37
C TYR A 68 5.20 0.92 9.58
N VAL A 69 5.79 2.08 9.82
CA VAL A 69 6.68 2.30 10.96
C VAL A 69 5.89 2.29 12.27
N GLN A 70 4.80 3.05 12.34
CA GLN A 70 4.11 3.36 13.59
C GLN A 70 3.12 2.30 14.06
N LEU A 71 2.54 1.50 13.15
CA LEU A 71 1.50 0.55 13.52
C LEU A 71 2.08 -0.83 13.82
N ASP A 72 1.65 -1.44 14.92
CA ASP A 72 1.89 -2.86 15.20
C ASP A 72 0.77 -3.76 14.64
N ASP A 73 -0.42 -3.18 14.45
CA ASP A 73 -1.55 -3.84 13.80
C ASP A 73 -1.91 -3.15 12.47
N PHE A 74 -2.10 -3.93 11.42
CA PHE A 74 -2.50 -3.45 10.10
C PHE A 74 -4.00 -3.68 9.84
N SER A 75 -4.81 -3.63 10.90
CA SER A 75 -6.26 -3.72 10.78
C SER A 75 -6.79 -2.54 9.97
N THR A 76 -7.96 -2.71 9.35
CA THR A 76 -8.60 -1.62 8.59
C THR A 76 -8.84 -0.38 9.46
N LYS A 77 -9.07 -0.54 10.77
CA LYS A 77 -9.32 0.57 11.69
C LYS A 77 -8.04 1.39 11.91
N SER A 78 -6.93 0.74 12.26
CA SER A 78 -5.66 1.41 12.54
C SER A 78 -5.08 2.04 11.27
N PHE A 79 -5.11 1.31 10.16
CA PHE A 79 -4.59 1.80 8.88
C PHE A 79 -5.41 2.96 8.28
N LYS A 80 -6.71 3.07 8.63
CA LYS A 80 -7.59 4.15 8.17
C LYS A 80 -7.16 5.54 8.68
N GLN A 81 -6.45 5.61 9.81
CA GLN A 81 -5.97 6.88 10.35
C GLN A 81 -4.92 7.55 9.45
N TYR A 82 -4.13 6.74 8.74
CA TYR A 82 -3.10 7.21 7.81
C TYR A 82 -3.64 7.34 6.38
N LEU A 83 -4.47 6.38 5.96
CA LEU A 83 -4.88 6.20 4.56
C LEU A 83 -6.40 6.02 4.44
N PRO A 84 -7.19 7.09 4.68
CA PRO A 84 -8.63 7.01 4.58
C PRO A 84 -9.06 6.63 3.15
N ARG A 85 -9.91 5.60 3.06
CA ARG A 85 -10.46 5.01 1.81
C ARG A 85 -9.44 4.29 0.92
N ARG A 86 -8.16 4.22 1.34
CA ARG A 86 -7.07 3.59 0.58
C ARG A 86 -6.40 2.45 1.37
N GLN A 87 -7.07 1.93 2.39
CA GLN A 87 -6.48 0.94 3.29
C GLN A 87 -6.16 -0.38 2.57
N SER A 88 -7.11 -0.87 1.77
CA SER A 88 -6.95 -2.12 1.01
C SER A 88 -5.79 -2.06 0.01
N PRO A 89 -5.72 -1.06 -0.91
CA PRO A 89 -4.60 -1.01 -1.85
C PRO A 89 -3.27 -0.76 -1.15
N SER A 90 -3.18 0.15 -0.19
CA SER A 90 -1.92 0.41 0.51
C SER A 90 -1.41 -0.79 1.31
N ARG A 91 -2.29 -1.60 1.91
CA ARG A 91 -1.89 -2.84 2.56
C ARG A 91 -1.49 -3.91 1.54
N GLY A 92 -2.17 -3.96 0.40
CA GLY A 92 -1.78 -4.79 -0.74
C GLY A 92 -0.37 -4.47 -1.25
N LEU A 93 -0.01 -3.18 -1.30
CA LEU A 93 1.34 -2.74 -1.62
C LEU A 93 2.36 -3.30 -0.60
N LEU A 94 2.11 -3.14 0.70
CA LEU A 94 3.00 -3.66 1.74
C LEU A 94 3.18 -5.19 1.68
N LEU A 95 2.12 -5.93 1.38
CA LEU A 95 2.18 -7.39 1.15
C LEU A 95 3.01 -7.72 -0.09
N HIS A 96 2.81 -7.01 -1.20
CA HIS A 96 3.56 -7.21 -2.44
C HIS A 96 5.06 -6.93 -2.26
N LEU A 97 5.39 -5.89 -1.48
CA LEU A 97 6.76 -5.55 -1.12
C LEU A 97 7.38 -6.50 -0.08
N GLN A 98 6.65 -7.53 0.35
CA GLN A 98 7.06 -8.50 1.38
C GLN A 98 7.41 -7.84 2.72
N LEU A 99 6.77 -6.70 3.02
CA LEU A 99 6.92 -5.99 4.29
C LEU A 99 5.94 -6.51 5.35
N LEU A 100 4.86 -7.14 4.90
CA LEU A 100 3.86 -7.84 5.69
C LEU A 100 3.70 -9.30 5.23
N SER A 101 3.31 -10.18 6.15
CA SER A 101 2.70 -11.50 5.84
C SER A 101 1.34 -11.64 6.48
#